data_AF-A0A9W5PJH9-F1
#
_entry.id   AF-A0A9W5PJH9-F1
#
_cell.length_a   1.000
_cell.length_b   1.000
_cell.length_c   1.000
_cell.angle_alpha   90.00
_cell.angle_beta   90.00
_cell.angle_gamma   90.00
#
_symmetry.space_group_name_H-M   'P 1'
#
loop_
_entity.id
_entity.type
_entity.pdbx_description
1 polymer ?
#
loop_
_entity_poly.entity_id
_entity_poly.type
_entity_poly.pdbx_seq_one_letter_code
_entity_poly.pdbx_strand_id
1 'polypeptide(L)'
;MDIQLRKTRDHQVAYMFMKRLVKAFGEPTVLTTDKVPALLYALKKLKNKGFYVHTKHCTVKHFNNRIEQDHRHIKRRFVKSARFQNLRHASRTLKGIETIHAIYKQKRSQILI
;
A
#
# COMPACT_ATOMS: atom_id res chain seq x y z
N MET A 1 -6.21 1.70 -0.94
CA MET A 1 -6.11 1.10 0.41
C MET A 1 -4.72 0.54 0.48
N ASP A 2 -3.86 1.24 1.20
CA ASP A 2 -2.43 1.27 0.86
C ASP A 2 -1.62 0.45 1.86
N ILE A 3 -2.26 0.05 2.98
CA ILE A 3 -1.65 -0.75 4.03
C ILE A 3 -2.45 -2.03 4.27
N GLN A 4 -1.72 -3.15 4.38
CA GLN A 4 -2.27 -4.45 4.76
C GLN A 4 -1.53 -4.97 5.98
N LEU A 5 -2.23 -5.12 7.10
CA LEU A 5 -1.67 -5.69 8.32
C LEU A 5 -1.67 -7.22 8.23
N ARG A 6 -0.50 -7.83 8.47
CA ARG A 6 -0.28 -9.28 8.53
C ARG A 6 0.77 -9.60 9.59
N LYS A 7 0.70 -10.81 10.14
CA LYS A 7 1.67 -11.33 11.13
C LYS A 7 3.05 -11.52 10.52
N THR A 8 3.10 -11.96 9.26
CA THR A 8 4.33 -12.20 8.49
C THR A 8 4.31 -11.40 7.19
N ARG A 9 5.49 -11.05 6.69
CA ARG A 9 5.71 -10.42 5.38
C ARG A 9 6.32 -11.43 4.43
N ASP A 10 5.49 -12.36 3.96
CA ASP A 10 5.91 -13.41 3.03
C ASP A 10 5.62 -13.03 1.55
N HIS A 11 6.19 -13.82 0.63
CA HIS A 11 6.00 -13.65 -0.81
C HIS A 11 4.53 -13.77 -1.25
N GLN A 12 3.75 -14.61 -0.57
CA GLN A 12 2.36 -14.87 -0.92
C GLN A 12 1.45 -13.71 -0.52
N VAL A 13 1.70 -13.09 0.62
CA VAL A 13 1.06 -11.88 1.11
C VAL A 13 1.33 -10.73 0.17
N ALA A 14 2.58 -10.54 -0.27
CA ALA A 14 2.93 -9.52 -1.26
C ALA A 14 2.17 -9.73 -2.58
N TYR A 15 2.13 -10.97 -3.09
CA TYR A 15 1.37 -11.34 -4.27
C TYR A 15 -0.13 -11.04 -4.13
N MET A 16 -0.74 -11.47 -3.03
CA MET A 16 -2.17 -11.25 -2.77
C MET A 16 -2.51 -9.77 -2.62
N PHE A 17 -1.63 -8.99 -1.97
CA PHE A 17 -1.81 -7.56 -1.81
C PHE A 17 -1.77 -6.85 -3.17
N MET A 18 -0.74 -7.09 -3.99
CA MET A 18 -0.62 -6.49 -5.32
C MET A 18 -1.79 -6.92 -6.22
N LYS A 19 -2.15 -8.21 -6.24
CA LYS A 19 -3.32 -8.70 -6.99
C LYS A 19 -4.61 -8.02 -6.58
N ARG A 20 -4.78 -7.72 -5.30
CA ARG A 20 -5.96 -6.99 -4.81
C ARG A 20 -5.95 -5.54 -5.28
N LEU A 21 -4.79 -4.88 -5.32
CA LEU A 21 -4.67 -3.50 -5.79
C LEU A 21 -5.07 -3.36 -7.26
N VAL A 22 -4.52 -4.17 -8.14
CA VAL A 22 -4.88 -4.13 -9.58
C VAL A 22 -6.35 -4.46 -9.82
N LYS A 23 -6.93 -5.40 -9.06
CA LYS A 23 -8.36 -5.71 -9.18
C LYS A 23 -9.27 -4.57 -8.71
N ALA A 24 -8.82 -3.78 -7.73
CA ALA A 24 -9.61 -2.70 -7.16
C ALA A 24 -9.46 -1.38 -7.93
N PHE A 25 -8.28 -1.11 -8.48
CA PHE A 25 -7.95 0.19 -9.08
C PHE A 25 -7.58 0.12 -10.58
N GLY A 26 -7.57 -1.07 -11.16
CA GLY A 26 -7.07 -1.29 -12.52
C GLY A 26 -5.55 -1.37 -12.60
N GLU A 27 -5.05 -1.54 -13.82
CA GLU A 27 -3.61 -1.58 -14.10
C GLU A 27 -3.02 -0.16 -14.08
N PRO A 28 -2.04 0.14 -13.20
CA PRO A 28 -1.40 1.45 -13.20
C PRO A 28 -0.38 1.58 -14.32
N THR A 29 -0.23 2.79 -14.88
CA THR A 29 0.84 3.10 -15.85
C THR A 29 2.23 3.00 -15.22
N VAL A 30 2.38 3.44 -13.98
CA VAL A 30 3.63 3.40 -13.21
C VAL A 30 3.35 2.82 -11.83
N LEU A 31 4.12 1.80 -11.45
CA LEU A 31 4.12 1.21 -10.13
C LEU A 31 5.47 1.47 -9.45
N THR A 32 5.43 2.18 -8.32
CA THR A 32 6.60 2.36 -7.48
C THR A 32 6.55 1.39 -6.31
N THR A 33 7.62 0.64 -6.09
CA THR A 33 7.78 -0.18 -4.87
C THR A 33 9.14 0.07 -4.23
N ASP A 34 9.24 -0.30 -2.94
CA ASP A 34 10.54 -0.44 -2.30
C ASP A 34 11.36 -1.58 -2.96
N LYS A 35 12.64 -1.69 -2.56
CA LYS A 35 13.55 -2.73 -3.06
C LYS A 35 13.42 -4.06 -2.31
N VAL A 36 12.26 -4.37 -1.74
CA VAL A 36 12.06 -5.63 -0.99
C VAL A 36 11.90 -6.80 -1.97
N PRO A 37 12.67 -7.90 -1.81
CA PRO A 37 12.63 -9.05 -2.73
C PRO A 37 11.23 -9.65 -2.93
N ALA A 38 10.41 -9.66 -1.86
CA ALA A 38 9.06 -10.18 -1.88
C ALA A 38 8.13 -9.48 -2.89
N LEU A 39 8.24 -8.16 -2.98
CA LEU A 39 7.42 -7.35 -3.89
C LEU A 39 7.90 -7.51 -5.34
N LEU A 40 9.21 -7.61 -5.55
CA LEU A 40 9.76 -7.87 -6.87
C LEU A 40 9.33 -9.25 -7.41
N TYR A 41 9.39 -10.28 -6.56
CA TYR A 41 8.93 -11.62 -6.92
C TYR A 41 7.42 -11.64 -7.22
N ALA A 42 6.62 -11.01 -6.36
CA ALA A 42 5.17 -10.87 -6.56
C ALA A 42 4.83 -10.16 -7.88
N LEU A 43 5.52 -9.06 -8.20
CA LEU A 43 5.31 -8.31 -9.43
C LEU A 43 5.63 -9.17 -10.67
N LYS A 44 6.79 -9.83 -10.71
CA LYS A 44 7.16 -10.74 -11.82
C LYS A 44 6.10 -11.81 -12.03
N LYS A 45 5.65 -12.45 -10.94
CA LYS A 45 4.60 -13.48 -10.99
C LYS A 45 3.25 -12.93 -11.48
N LEU A 46 2.93 -11.67 -11.19
CA LEU A 46 1.68 -11.02 -11.63
C LEU A 46 1.75 -10.53 -13.08
N LYS A 47 2.93 -10.12 -13.56
CA LYS A 47 3.17 -9.84 -14.99
C LYS A 47 2.94 -11.08 -15.84
N ASN A 48 3.47 -12.23 -15.42
CA ASN A 48 3.26 -13.51 -16.10
C ASN A 48 1.78 -13.95 -16.11
N LYS A 49 0.94 -13.39 -15.24
CA LYS A 49 -0.51 -13.66 -15.17
C LYS A 49 -1.37 -12.56 -15.82
N GLY A 50 -0.76 -11.59 -16.49
CA GLY A 50 -1.48 -10.56 -17.24
C GLY A 50 -2.00 -9.35 -16.44
N PHE A 51 -1.59 -9.15 -15.19
CA PHE A 51 -2.11 -8.05 -14.35
C PHE A 51 -1.32 -6.72 -14.44
N TYR A 52 -0.07 -6.75 -14.90
CA TYR A 52 0.83 -5.57 -14.94
C TYR A 52 1.67 -5.56 -16.23
N VAL A 53 1.03 -5.89 -17.36
CA VAL A 53 1.65 -6.04 -18.68
C VAL A 53 2.27 -4.71 -19.16
N HIS A 54 1.53 -3.62 -19.05
CA HIS A 54 1.87 -2.28 -19.50
C HIS A 54 2.46 -1.40 -18.39
N THR A 55 2.46 -1.90 -17.15
CA THR A 55 3.01 -1.17 -16.00
C THR A 55 4.54 -1.05 -16.04
N LYS A 56 5.02 0.19 -16.01
CA LYS A 56 6.43 0.52 -15.75
C LYS A 56 6.72 0.42 -14.26
N HIS A 57 7.73 -0.37 -13.89
CA HIS A 57 8.14 -0.55 -12.49
C HIS A 57 9.31 0.37 -12.16
N CYS A 58 9.20 1.11 -11.05
CA CYS A 58 10.24 2.04 -10.61
C CYS A 58 10.60 1.79 -9.13
N THR A 59 11.89 1.89 -8.81
CA THR A 59 12.41 1.80 -7.43
C THR A 59 13.25 3.03 -7.08
N VAL A 60 12.83 4.20 -7.55
CA VAL A 60 13.57 5.46 -7.38
C VAL A 60 13.43 5.94 -5.94
N LYS A 61 14.56 6.30 -5.30
CA LYS A 61 14.61 6.71 -3.89
C LYS A 61 13.63 7.84 -3.56
N HIS A 62 13.53 8.86 -4.42
CA HIS A 62 12.63 9.98 -4.21
C HIS A 62 11.16 9.56 -4.11
N PHE A 63 10.68 8.67 -5.00
CA PHE A 63 9.31 8.17 -4.92
C PHE A 63 9.08 7.27 -3.71
N ASN A 64 10.08 6.47 -3.33
CA ASN A 64 10.02 5.69 -2.10
C ASN A 64 9.92 6.59 -0.86
N ASN A 65 10.69 7.69 -0.80
CA ASN A 65 10.60 8.66 0.30
C ASN A 65 9.19 9.28 0.39
N ARG A 66 8.55 9.56 -0.75
CA ARG A 66 7.18 10.10 -0.79
C ARG A 66 6.15 9.09 -0.26
N ILE A 67 6.29 7.81 -0.61
CA ILE A 67 5.47 6.73 -0.06
C ILE A 67 5.70 6.57 1.46
N GLU A 68 6.96 6.60 1.90
CA GLU A 68 7.31 6.52 3.33
C GLU A 68 6.73 7.69 4.14
N GLN A 69 6.75 8.90 3.56
CA GLN A 69 6.17 10.09 4.16
C GLN A 69 4.66 9.98 4.30
N ASP A 70 3.96 9.51 3.26
CA ASP A 70 2.51 9.29 3.29
C ASP A 70 2.13 8.29 4.39
N HIS A 71 2.93 7.22 4.53
CA HIS A 71 2.73 6.22 5.58
C HIS A 71 3.10 6.71 6.99
N ARG A 72 3.85 7.82 7.13
CA ARG A 72 4.40 8.27 8.42
C ARG A 72 3.31 8.62 9.43
N HIS A 73 2.24 9.25 8.97
CA HIS A 73 1.12 9.63 9.83
C HIS A 73 0.39 8.39 10.37
N ILE A 74 0.19 7.38 9.51
CA ILE A 74 -0.47 6.13 9.88
C ILE A 74 0.43 5.31 10.81
N LYS A 75 1.73 5.20 10.53
CA LYS A 75 2.72 4.54 11.41
C LYS A 75 2.73 5.18 12.80
N ARG A 76 2.72 6.52 12.91
CA ARG A 76 2.67 7.23 14.19
C ARG A 76 1.41 6.91 14.98
N ARG A 77 0.24 6.90 14.34
CA ARG A 77 -1.02 6.52 14.99
C ARG A 77 -0.98 5.05 15.43
N PHE A 78 -0.43 4.17 14.60
CA PHE A 78 -0.31 2.75 14.93
C PHE A 78 0.59 2.50 16.15
N VAL A 79 1.77 3.15 16.24
CA VAL A 79 2.66 3.04 17.40
C VAL A 79 1.94 3.46 18.70
N LYS A 80 1.17 4.56 18.65
CA LYS A 80 0.35 4.98 19.80
C LYS A 80 -0.80 4.02 20.11
N SER A 81 -1.21 3.21 19.14
CA SER A 81 -2.32 2.26 19.23
C SER A 81 -1.85 0.82 19.51
N ALA A 82 -0.56 0.60 19.82
CA ALA A 82 0.06 -0.72 19.99
C ALA A 82 -0.55 -1.63 21.08
N ARG A 83 -1.63 -1.19 21.74
CA ARG A 83 -2.44 -1.97 22.70
C ARG A 83 -3.45 -2.91 22.02
N PHE A 84 -3.44 -3.05 20.71
CA PHE A 84 -4.35 -3.98 20.02
C PHE A 84 -4.02 -5.43 20.34
N GLN A 85 -4.86 -6.07 21.17
CA GLN A 85 -4.77 -7.49 21.51
C GLN A 85 -5.07 -8.43 20.32
N ASN A 86 -5.68 -7.92 19.24
CA ASN A 86 -6.11 -8.72 18.10
C ASN A 86 -5.81 -8.05 16.74
N LEU A 87 -5.16 -8.78 15.83
CA LEU A 87 -4.81 -8.33 14.48
C LEU A 87 -6.03 -7.94 13.63
N ARG A 88 -7.18 -8.61 13.80
CA ARG A 88 -8.41 -8.29 13.08
C ARG A 88 -8.92 -6.91 13.49
N HIS A 89 -8.92 -6.60 14.78
CA HIS A 89 -9.33 -5.29 15.30
C HIS A 89 -8.34 -4.21 14.86
N ALA A 90 -7.04 -4.46 14.98
CA ALA A 90 -6.01 -3.56 14.48
C ALA A 90 -6.19 -3.26 12.98
N SER A 91 -6.45 -4.28 12.15
CA SER A 91 -6.65 -4.11 10.71
C SER A 91 -7.92 -3.30 10.38
N ARG A 92 -9.00 -3.45 11.14
CA ARG A 92 -10.24 -2.67 10.96
C ARG A 92 -10.02 -1.20 11.33
N THR A 93 -9.38 -0.95 12.48
CA THR A 93 -9.05 0.41 12.93
C THR A 93 -8.12 1.11 11.94
N LEU A 94 -7.11 0.40 11.44
CA LEU A 94 -6.20 0.92 10.42
C LEU A 94 -6.94 1.33 9.13
N LYS A 95 -7.88 0.49 8.69
CA LYS A 95 -8.74 0.80 7.54
C LYS A 95 -9.57 2.06 7.76
N GLY A 96 -10.16 2.23 8.95
CA GLY A 96 -10.88 3.46 9.30
C GLY A 96 -9.98 4.70 9.27
N ILE A 97 -8.77 4.61 9.82
CA ILE A 97 -7.78 5.70 9.79
C ILE A 97 -7.40 6.06 8.34
N GLU A 98 -7.17 5.06 7.48
CA GLU A 98 -6.90 5.28 6.05
C GLU A 98 -8.07 5.94 5.33
N THR A 99 -9.30 5.50 5.56
CA THR A 99 -10.49 6.09 4.94
C THR A 99 -10.64 7.55 5.32
N ILE A 100 -10.50 7.87 6.62
CA ILE A 100 -10.54 9.26 7.10
C ILE A 100 -9.42 10.07 6.44
N HIS A 101 -8.19 9.55 6.40
CA HIS A 101 -7.05 10.22 5.78
C HIS A 101 -7.26 10.50 4.29
N ALA A 102 -7.81 9.54 3.54
CA ALA A 102 -8.13 9.70 2.12
C ALA A 102 -9.18 10.80 1.88
N ILE A 103 -10.23 10.86 2.71
CA ILE A 103 -11.25 11.92 2.64
C ILE A 103 -10.62 13.30 2.88
N TYR A 104 -9.76 13.44 3.90
CA TYR A 104 -9.07 14.71 4.15
C TYR A 104 -8.12 15.11 3.01
N LYS A 105 -7.44 14.15 2.39
CA LYS A 105 -6.55 14.39 1.24
C LYS A 105 -7.34 14.86 0.02
N GLN A 106 -8.49 14.25 -0.26
CA GLN A 106 -9.38 14.63 -1.35
C GLN A 106 -9.96 16.05 -1.16
N LYS A 107 -10.41 16.40 0.04
CA LYS A 107 -10.89 17.76 0.35
C LYS A 107 -9.80 18.81 0.15
N ARG A 108 -8.56 18.51 0.55
CA ARG A 108 -7.43 19.44 0.41
C ARG A 108 -7.02 19.68 -1.05
N SER A 109 -7.16 18.69 -1.92
CA SER A 109 -6.96 18.86 -3.37
C SER A 109 -8.08 19.64 -4.06
N GLN A 110 -9.29 19.69 -3.49
CA GLN A 110 -10.42 20.47 -4.03
C GLN A 110 -10.40 21.94 -3.60
N ILE A 111 -9.74 22.27 -2.49
CA ILE A 111 -9.62 23.65 -1.96
C ILE A 111 -8.44 24.42 -2.61
N LEU A 112 -7.57 23.72 -3.36
CA LEU A 112 -6.43 24.30 -4.08
C LEU A 112 -6.70 24.54 -5.57
N ILE A 113 -7.98 24.73 -5.95
CA ILE A 113 -8.40 25.16 -7.29
C ILE A 113 -8.91 26.60 -7.17
#